data_AF-A0A7V9C8K5-F1
#
_entry.id   AF-A0A7V9C8K5-F1
#
_cell.length_a   1.000
_cell.length_b   1.000
_cell.length_c   1.000
_cell.angle_alpha   90.00
_cell.angle_beta   90.00
_cell.angle_gamma   90.00
#
_symmetry.space_group_name_H-M   'P 1'
#
loop_
_entity.id
_entity.type
_entity.pdbx_description
1 polymer ?
#
loop_
_entity_poly.entity_id
_entity_poly.type
_entity_poly.pdbx_seq_one_letter_code
_entity_poly.pdbx_strand_id
1 'polypeptide(L)'
;MPESHRRIRLLYIVLGMLLVVGLLPVGLAGWILSGRSADELRSIEGRYQAQFVADKARQIELYGQRYRDVVAGLARAFELAGGVRGMSEQGSDGRLQRMLGDDPNLFALAILPVGGEPHVA
;
A
#
# COMPACT_ATOMS: atom_id res chain seq x y z
N MET A 1 29.46 -47.09 55.51
CA MET A 1 28.72 -46.72 54.27
C MET A 1 29.60 -45.73 53.51
N PRO A 2 30.12 -46.07 52.32
CA PRO A 2 31.35 -45.47 51.79
C PRO A 2 31.14 -44.03 51.33
N GLU A 3 31.96 -43.12 51.87
CA GLU A 3 31.95 -41.66 51.69
C GLU A 3 31.89 -41.18 50.20
N SER A 4 32.31 -42.03 49.25
CA SER A 4 32.33 -41.70 47.82
C SER A 4 30.92 -41.48 47.24
N HIS A 5 29.93 -42.28 47.66
CA HIS A 5 28.56 -42.18 47.14
C HIS A 5 27.88 -40.90 47.62
N ARG A 6 28.22 -40.46 48.84
CA ARG A 6 27.71 -39.21 49.41
C ARG A 6 28.25 -37.99 48.68
N ARG A 7 29.55 -37.97 48.33
CA ARG A 7 30.17 -36.86 47.55
C ARG A 7 29.61 -36.75 46.14
N ILE A 8 29.45 -37.87 45.44
CA ILE A 8 28.87 -37.89 44.09
C ILE A 8 27.43 -37.37 44.12
N ARG A 9 26.63 -37.80 45.10
CA ARG A 9 25.25 -37.30 45.27
C ARG A 9 25.22 -35.79 45.54
N LEU A 10 26.15 -35.28 46.34
CA LEU A 10 26.24 -33.86 46.68
C LEU A 10 26.61 -33.02 45.45
N LEU A 11 27.55 -33.49 44.63
CA LEU A 11 27.97 -32.83 43.40
C LEU A 11 26.81 -32.66 42.41
N TYR A 12 25.99 -33.70 42.21
CA TYR A 12 24.83 -33.60 41.32
C TYR A 12 23.74 -32.64 41.83
N ILE A 13 23.53 -32.57 43.15
CA ILE A 13 22.57 -31.62 43.74
C ILE A 13 23.06 -30.18 43.52
N VAL A 14 24.34 -29.90 43.79
CA VAL A 14 24.93 -28.58 43.60
C VAL A 14 24.94 -28.18 42.13
N LEU A 15 25.28 -29.12 41.23
CA LEU A 15 25.24 -28.90 39.79
C LEU A 15 23.82 -28.60 39.30
N GLY A 16 22.82 -29.36 39.77
CA GLY A 16 21.42 -29.12 39.46
C GLY A 16 20.95 -27.76 39.96
N MET A 17 21.33 -27.37 41.17
CA MET A 17 20.99 -26.06 41.72
C MET A 17 21.66 -24.91 40.95
N LEU A 18 22.94 -25.05 40.57
CA LEU A 18 23.63 -24.11 39.69
C LEU A 18 22.93 -23.96 38.33
N LEU A 19 22.50 -25.08 37.73
CA LEU A 19 21.75 -25.06 36.48
C LEU A 19 20.40 -24.35 36.64
N VAL A 20 19.64 -24.66 37.69
CA VAL A 20 18.34 -24.02 37.92
C VAL A 20 18.52 -22.52 38.15
N VAL A 21 19.47 -22.11 38.98
CA VAL A 21 19.72 -20.68 39.26
C VAL A 21 20.24 -19.95 38.02
N GLY A 22 21.00 -20.61 37.15
CA GLY A 22 21.51 -20.01 35.91
C GLY A 22 20.48 -19.96 34.78
N LEU A 23 19.84 -21.10 34.46
CA LEU A 23 18.95 -21.20 33.30
C LEU A 23 17.55 -20.65 33.56
N LEU A 24 16.98 -20.89 34.75
CA LEU A 24 15.58 -20.60 35.00
C LEU A 24 15.27 -19.09 34.93
N PRO A 25 16.07 -18.21 35.55
CA PRO A 25 15.86 -16.76 35.41
C PRO A 25 16.04 -16.26 33.98
N VAL A 26 17.01 -16.81 33.24
CA VAL A 26 17.29 -16.44 31.85
C VAL A 26 16.14 -16.86 30.93
N GLY A 27 15.62 -18.08 31.10
CA GLY A 27 14.47 -18.59 30.34
C GLY A 27 13.21 -17.76 30.59
N LEU A 28 12.93 -17.41 31.85
CA LEU A 28 11.81 -16.54 32.21
C LEU A 28 11.95 -15.14 31.62
N ALA A 29 13.14 -14.53 31.73
CA ALA A 29 13.40 -13.22 31.15
C ALA A 29 13.24 -13.23 29.62
N GLY A 30 13.76 -14.27 28.96
CA GLY A 30 13.61 -14.47 27.52
C GLY A 30 12.15 -14.63 27.09
N TRP A 31 11.35 -15.39 27.85
CA TRP A 31 9.92 -15.53 27.57
C TRP A 31 9.19 -14.18 27.68
N ILE A 32 9.37 -13.46 28.80
CA ILE A 32 8.69 -12.18 29.02
C ILE A 32 9.04 -11.18 27.93
N LEU A 33 10.32 -11.09 27.56
CA LEU A 33 10.78 -10.18 26.51
C LEU A 33 10.23 -10.58 25.14
N SER A 34 10.23 -11.88 24.83
CA SER A 34 9.69 -12.41 23.56
C SER A 34 8.21 -12.08 23.37
N GLY A 35 7.39 -12.25 24.42
CA GLY A 35 5.97 -11.89 24.36
C GLY A 35 5.76 -10.40 24.10
N ARG A 36 6.46 -9.55 24.86
CA ARG A 36 6.41 -8.08 24.69
C ARG A 36 6.81 -7.66 23.27
N SER A 37 7.90 -8.20 22.74
CA SER A 37 8.37 -7.91 21.39
C SER A 37 7.39 -8.40 20.32
N ALA A 38 6.76 -9.55 20.51
CA ALA A 38 5.77 -10.06 19.57
C ALA A 38 4.53 -9.16 19.48
N ASP A 39 4.06 -8.64 20.62
CA ASP A 39 2.91 -7.74 20.65
C ASP A 39 3.25 -6.36 20.07
N GLU A 40 4.45 -5.85 20.35
CA GLU A 40 4.94 -4.60 19.76
C GLU A 40 5.06 -4.72 18.23
N LEU A 41 5.67 -5.79 17.73
CA LEU A 41 5.79 -6.06 16.29
C LEU A 41 4.41 -6.12 15.60
N ARG A 42 3.43 -6.81 16.18
CA ARG A 42 2.06 -6.86 15.64
C ARG A 42 1.40 -5.48 15.62
N SER A 43 1.60 -4.68 16.67
CA SER A 43 1.03 -3.33 16.72
C SER A 43 1.63 -2.41 15.64
N ILE A 44 2.94 -2.56 15.38
CA ILE A 44 3.67 -1.83 14.35
C ILE A 44 3.20 -2.30 12.97
N GLU A 45 3.11 -3.60 12.74
CA GLU A 45 2.62 -4.18 11.50
C GLU A 45 1.19 -3.71 11.16
N GLY A 46 0.28 -3.75 12.13
CA GLY A 46 -1.09 -3.26 11.93
C GLY A 46 -1.16 -1.78 11.55
N ARG A 47 -0.34 -0.93 12.18
CA ARG A 47 -0.23 0.49 11.83
C ARG A 47 0.33 0.68 10.42
N TYR A 48 1.38 -0.07 10.06
CA TYR A 48 1.96 -0.02 8.71
C TYR A 48 0.97 -0.46 7.64
N GLN A 49 0.23 -1.55 7.87
CA GLN A 49 -0.79 -2.02 6.92
C GLN A 49 -1.89 -0.97 6.73
N ALA A 50 -2.38 -0.36 7.81
CA ALA A 50 -3.40 0.69 7.73
C ALA A 50 -2.89 1.92 6.95
N GLN A 51 -1.66 2.36 7.24
CA GLN A 51 -1.04 3.48 6.54
C GLN A 51 -0.82 3.16 5.06
N PHE A 52 -0.36 1.95 4.74
CA PHE A 52 -0.16 1.51 3.36
C PHE A 52 -1.46 1.56 2.55
N VAL A 53 -2.58 1.08 3.12
CA VAL A 53 -3.89 1.15 2.47
C VAL A 53 -4.33 2.61 2.27
N ALA A 54 -4.14 3.47 3.27
CA ALA A 54 -4.48 4.89 3.16
C ALA A 54 -3.65 5.61 2.08
N ASP A 55 -2.34 5.34 2.02
CA ASP A 55 -1.45 5.92 1.01
C ASP A 55 -1.82 5.44 -0.40
N LYS A 56 -2.19 4.15 -0.55
CA LYS A 56 -2.71 3.61 -1.82
C LYS A 56 -4.05 4.23 -2.22
N ALA A 57 -4.97 4.41 -1.27
CA ALA A 57 -6.24 5.08 -1.52
C ALA A 57 -6.02 6.53 -1.98
N ARG A 58 -5.11 7.26 -1.33
CA ARG A 58 -4.72 8.62 -1.74
C ARG A 58 -4.09 8.64 -3.13
N GLN A 59 -3.26 7.66 -3.47
CA GLN A 59 -2.68 7.54 -4.80
C GLN A 59 -3.77 7.36 -5.88
N ILE A 60 -4.79 6.53 -5.61
CA ILE A 60 -5.95 6.35 -6.50
C ILE A 60 -6.75 7.63 -6.63
N GLU A 61 -6.97 8.35 -5.52
CA GLU A 61 -7.69 9.63 -5.53
C GLU A 61 -6.95 10.66 -6.41
N LEU A 62 -5.64 10.83 -6.20
CA LEU A 62 -4.82 11.75 -6.99
C LEU A 62 -4.81 11.37 -8.47
N TYR A 63 -4.74 10.07 -8.77
CA TYR A 63 -4.86 9.56 -10.13
C TYR A 63 -6.21 9.97 -10.74
N GLY A 64 -7.33 9.78 -10.03
CA GLY A 64 -8.66 10.18 -10.50
C GLY A 64 -8.87 11.69 -10.60
N GLN A 65 -8.27 12.48 -9.70
CA GLN A 65 -8.30 13.94 -9.77
C GLN A 65 -7.60 14.46 -11.03
N ARG A 66 -6.42 13.91 -11.37
CA ARG A 66 -5.71 14.26 -12.60
C ARG A 66 -6.57 14.07 -13.86
N TYR A 67 -7.35 12.98 -13.96
CA TYR A 67 -8.25 12.80 -15.11
C TYR A 67 -9.39 13.81 -15.14
N ARG A 68 -9.96 14.15 -13.98
CA ARG A 68 -11.00 15.19 -13.92
C ARG A 68 -10.48 16.52 -14.44
N ASP A 69 -9.24 16.86 -14.10
CA ASP A 69 -8.59 18.08 -14.59
C ASP A 69 -8.34 18.01 -16.11
N VAL A 70 -7.90 16.85 -16.63
CA VAL A 70 -7.73 16.64 -18.09
C VAL A 70 -9.05 16.76 -18.83
N VAL A 71 -10.12 16.10 -18.35
CA VAL A 71 -11.46 16.16 -18.97
C VAL A 71 -12.02 17.59 -18.92
N ALA A 72 -11.87 18.30 -17.80
CA ALA A 72 -12.33 19.68 -17.67
C ALA A 72 -11.49 20.67 -18.52
N GLY A 73 -10.20 20.41 -18.68
CA GLY A 73 -9.33 21.16 -19.60
C GLY A 73 -9.74 20.93 -21.05
N LEU A 74 -10.03 19.68 -21.39
CA LEU A 74 -10.44 19.29 -22.73
C LEU A 74 -11.81 19.88 -23.10
N ALA A 75 -12.80 19.79 -22.20
CA ALA A 75 -14.11 20.42 -22.39
C ALA A 75 -13.98 21.93 -22.66
N ARG A 76 -13.13 22.63 -21.90
CA ARG A 76 -12.84 24.06 -22.13
C ARG A 76 -12.15 24.32 -23.47
N ALA A 77 -11.20 23.48 -23.87
CA ALA A 77 -10.55 23.60 -25.18
C ALA A 77 -11.56 23.39 -26.33
N PHE A 78 -12.51 22.46 -26.17
CA PHE A 78 -13.60 22.27 -27.13
C PHE A 78 -14.54 23.46 -27.20
N GLU A 79 -14.93 24.04 -26.06
CA GLU A 79 -15.74 25.26 -26.04
C GLU A 79 -15.04 26.41 -26.78
N LEU A 80 -13.74 26.60 -26.54
CA LEU A 80 -12.94 27.64 -27.22
C LEU A 80 -12.79 27.40 -28.73
N ALA A 81 -12.76 26.13 -29.16
CA ALA A 81 -12.68 25.75 -30.57
C ALA A 81 -14.03 25.88 -31.32
N GLY A 82 -15.08 26.42 -30.69
CA GLY A 82 -16.39 26.63 -31.32
C GLY A 82 -17.40 25.49 -31.08
N GLY A 83 -17.11 24.58 -30.16
CA GLY A 83 -18.00 23.49 -29.76
C GLY A 83 -18.34 22.52 -30.91
N VAL A 84 -19.56 21.98 -30.91
CA VAL A 84 -20.04 20.97 -31.88
C VAL A 84 -19.91 21.45 -33.33
N ARG A 85 -20.01 22.77 -33.59
CA ARG A 85 -19.89 23.33 -34.95
C ARG A 85 -18.46 23.21 -35.53
N GLY A 86 -17.44 23.27 -34.67
CA GLY A 86 -16.03 23.04 -35.04
C GLY A 86 -15.66 21.56 -35.19
N MET A 87 -16.51 20.64 -34.69
CA MET A 87 -16.23 19.20 -34.75
C MET A 87 -16.43 18.62 -36.15
N SER A 88 -17.29 19.26 -36.96
CA SER A 88 -17.51 18.98 -38.38
C SER A 88 -16.44 19.57 -39.32
N GLU A 89 -15.43 20.27 -38.80
CA GLU A 89 -14.31 20.79 -39.59
C GLU A 89 -13.25 19.69 -39.85
N GLN A 90 -12.67 19.71 -41.06
CA GLN A 90 -11.58 18.81 -41.44
C GLN A 90 -10.40 18.97 -40.47
N GLY A 91 -10.08 17.91 -39.72
CA GLY A 91 -8.93 17.86 -38.80
C GLY A 91 -9.27 17.78 -37.31
N SER A 92 -10.57 17.81 -36.94
CA SER A 92 -10.99 17.60 -35.55
C SER A 92 -10.57 16.22 -35.01
N ASP A 93 -10.82 15.15 -35.77
CA ASP A 93 -10.44 13.77 -35.40
C ASP A 93 -8.93 13.60 -35.20
N GLY A 94 -8.12 14.24 -36.04
CA GLY A 94 -6.66 14.18 -35.92
C GLY A 94 -6.12 14.90 -34.68
N ARG A 95 -6.84 15.88 -34.14
CA ARG A 95 -6.50 16.55 -32.87
C ARG A 95 -6.89 15.68 -31.68
N LEU A 96 -8.08 15.06 -31.72
CA LEU A 96 -8.54 14.09 -30.72
C LEU A 96 -7.60 12.89 -30.62
N GLN A 97 -7.25 12.27 -31.75
CA GLN A 97 -6.33 11.14 -31.78
C GLN A 97 -4.93 11.50 -31.29
N ARG A 98 -4.41 12.70 -31.60
CA ARG A 98 -3.13 13.15 -31.05
C ARG A 98 -3.19 13.31 -29.54
N MET A 99 -4.25 13.90 -28.99
CA MET A 99 -4.41 14.02 -27.54
C MET A 99 -4.54 12.66 -26.83
N LEU A 100 -5.25 11.70 -27.44
CA LEU A 100 -5.28 10.31 -26.96
C LEU A 100 -3.89 9.66 -27.01
N GLY A 101 -3.11 9.94 -28.05
CA GLY A 101 -1.73 9.45 -28.18
C GLY A 101 -0.74 10.06 -27.18
N ASP A 102 -0.99 11.29 -26.72
CA ASP A 102 -0.09 12.03 -25.83
C ASP A 102 -0.21 11.58 -24.36
N ASP A 103 -1.34 10.98 -23.95
CA ASP A 103 -1.54 10.48 -22.59
C ASP A 103 -1.82 8.95 -22.59
N PRO A 104 -0.83 8.10 -22.24
CA PRO A 104 -0.94 6.63 -22.31
C PRO A 104 -1.98 6.01 -21.34
N ASN A 105 -2.58 6.89 -20.55
CA ASN A 105 -3.47 6.64 -19.44
C ASN A 105 -4.94 6.87 -19.85
N LEU A 106 -5.16 7.52 -21.00
CA LEU A 106 -6.46 7.69 -21.65
C LEU A 106 -6.70 6.56 -22.65
N PHE A 107 -7.79 5.81 -22.47
CA PHE A 107 -8.15 4.70 -23.35
C PHE A 107 -9.04 5.11 -24.53
N ALA A 108 -9.98 6.03 -24.29
CA ALA A 108 -10.95 6.49 -25.27
C ALA A 108 -11.50 7.86 -24.84
N LEU A 109 -11.97 8.64 -25.80
CA LEU A 109 -12.71 9.87 -25.52
C LEU A 109 -14.01 9.90 -26.34
N ALA A 110 -15.12 10.18 -25.65
CA ALA A 110 -16.42 10.36 -26.29
C ALA A 110 -17.00 11.73 -25.96
N ILE A 111 -17.51 12.42 -26.98
CA ILE A 111 -18.17 13.71 -26.85
C ILE A 111 -19.62 13.53 -27.27
N LEU A 112 -20.54 13.72 -26.33
CA LEU A 112 -21.98 13.62 -26.57
C LEU A 112 -22.62 15.01 -26.54
N PRO A 113 -23.11 15.54 -27.68
CA PRO A 113 -23.89 16.77 -27.68
C PRO A 113 -25.26 16.57 -27.00
N VAL A 114 -25.77 17.61 -26.33
CA VAL A 114 -27.08 17.58 -25.63
C VAL A 114 -28.26 17.29 -26.58
N GLY A 115 -28.06 17.48 -27.88
CA GLY A 115 -28.92 16.93 -28.94
C GLY A 115 -28.10 16.58 -30.18
N GLY A 116 -27.89 15.30 -30.46
CA GLY A 116 -27.16 14.79 -31.62
C GLY A 116 -26.57 13.39 -31.43
N GLU A 117 -25.86 12.89 -32.44
CA GLU A 117 -25.14 11.60 -32.41
C GLU A 117 -23.82 11.73 -31.60
N PRO A 118 -23.43 10.68 -30.84
CA PRO A 118 -22.15 10.67 -30.12
C PRO A 118 -20.96 10.64 -31.09
N HIS A 119 -19.92 11.44 -30.80
CA HIS A 119 -18.65 11.35 -31.52
C HIS A 119 -17.61 10.63 -30.64
N VAL A 120 -16.99 9.57 -31.17
CA VAL A 120 -16.08 8.68 -30.44
C VAL A 120 -14.73 8.64 -31.14
N ALA A 121 -13.65 8.87 -30.40
CA ALA A 121 -12.27 8.81 -30.88
C ALA A 121 -11.39 7.94 -29.97
#